data_AF-A0A251R391-F1
#
_entry.id   AF-A0A251R391-F1
#
_cell.length_a   1.000
_cell.length_b   1.000
_cell.length_c   1.000
_cell.angle_alpha   90.00
_cell.angle_beta   90.00
_cell.angle_gamma   90.00
#
_symmetry.space_group_name_H-M   'P 1'
#
loop_
_entity.id
_entity.type
_entity.pdbx_description
1 polymer ?
#
loop_
_entity_poly.entity_id
_entity_poly.type
_entity_poly.pdbx_seq_one_letter_code
_entity_poly.pdbx_strand_id
1 'polypeptide(L)'
;MGCSEGQYQNYGCLLFLFPIHISHSKSLSLSPAIATPKFSISSVRIEERPSSPPPASKPTSTKAPQPPKTPSPPLTTKARDYNNASTFSAAKKGTDPTLPAVIFNALDDIINNFIDPPLRPSVDPKHVLSNNFAPVDELPPTECEIIQGSLPPCLDGAYIRNGPNPQYLPRGPYHLFDGDGMLHSVRISKGRAVLCSRYVKTYKYTIERDAGYPILPSVFSGFNGLTASATRGALSAARVFTGQYNPANGIGLANTSLAFFGNQLYALGESDLPYSLRLTSNGDIQTLGRHDFDGKLFMSMTAHPKIDPETGEAFAFRYGPLPPFLTYFRFDANGTKQPDVPIFSMVTPSFLHDFAITKKYAIFVDIQIGMNPIDMITKGASPVGLDPSKVPRIGVIPRYAKDETEMRWFDVPGFNIIHAINAWDEEDAIVMVAPNILSAEHTMERMDLIHASVEKVRIDLKTGIVSRQPISTRNLDFAVFNPAYVGKKNKYVYAAVGDPMPKISGVVKLDVSNVEHKECIVASRMFGPGCYGGEPFFVAREPENPEADEDDGYVVTYVHDEKAGESSFLVMDAKSPRLDIVADVRLPRRVPYGFHGLFVKESDLNKL
;
A
#
# COMPACT_ATOMS: atom_id res chain seq x y z
N MET A 1 28.42 -38.80 -45.73
CA MET A 1 27.07 -39.38 -45.54
C MET A 1 26.66 -38.97 -44.13
N GLY A 2 25.86 -37.95 -43.84
CA GLY A 2 24.72 -37.37 -44.54
C GLY A 2 23.50 -37.62 -43.67
N CYS A 3 23.05 -36.60 -42.91
CA CYS A 3 21.64 -36.28 -42.61
C CYS A 3 21.52 -35.13 -41.59
N SER A 4 20.42 -34.40 -41.74
CA SER A 4 20.04 -33.10 -41.18
C SER A 4 19.06 -33.21 -39.99
N GLU A 5 18.76 -32.03 -39.42
CA GLU A 5 17.56 -31.62 -38.65
C GLU A 5 17.42 -31.95 -37.15
N GLY A 6 16.85 -30.98 -36.42
CA GLY A 6 16.36 -31.15 -35.04
C GLY A 6 16.07 -29.84 -34.29
N GLN A 7 14.87 -29.28 -34.50
CA GLN A 7 14.28 -28.16 -33.76
C GLN A 7 14.13 -28.47 -32.25
N TYR A 8 14.41 -27.50 -31.38
CA TYR A 8 14.01 -27.54 -29.97
C TYR A 8 12.67 -26.81 -29.78
N GLN A 9 11.61 -27.58 -29.57
CA GLN A 9 10.32 -27.09 -29.06
C GLN A 9 10.32 -27.09 -27.54
N ASN A 10 10.00 -25.93 -26.95
CA ASN A 10 9.68 -25.75 -25.55
C ASN A 10 8.30 -26.33 -25.24
N TYR A 11 8.23 -27.25 -24.27
CA TYR A 11 6.95 -27.69 -23.68
C TYR A 11 6.57 -26.75 -22.53
N GLY A 12 5.41 -26.10 -22.68
CA GLY A 12 4.77 -25.27 -21.67
C GLY A 12 4.18 -26.10 -20.52
N CYS A 13 4.20 -25.50 -19.33
CA CYS A 13 3.47 -26.00 -18.16
C CYS A 13 2.14 -25.27 -18.07
N LEU A 14 1.06 -25.91 -18.55
CA LEU A 14 -0.32 -25.62 -18.17
C LEU A 14 -0.64 -26.40 -16.89
N LEU A 15 -1.37 -25.79 -15.96
CA LEU A 15 -2.17 -26.53 -14.98
C LEU A 15 -3.56 -25.90 -14.88
N PHE A 16 -4.53 -26.59 -15.46
CA PHE A 16 -5.97 -26.48 -15.20
C PHE A 16 -6.43 -27.66 -14.34
N LEU A 17 -7.47 -27.40 -13.55
CA LEU A 17 -8.48 -28.30 -12.98
C LEU A 17 -8.57 -29.70 -13.61
N PHE A 18 -8.56 -30.78 -12.81
CA PHE A 18 -9.06 -32.11 -13.20
C PHE A 18 -9.44 -32.99 -11.98
N PRO A 19 -10.22 -34.08 -12.16
CA PRO A 19 -11.30 -34.49 -11.28
C PRO A 19 -10.92 -35.64 -10.35
N ILE A 20 -11.73 -35.85 -9.32
CA ILE A 20 -11.55 -36.89 -8.30
C ILE A 20 -11.90 -38.26 -8.92
N HIS A 21 -10.90 -39.12 -9.10
CA HIS A 21 -11.09 -40.56 -9.26
C HIS A 21 -10.68 -41.27 -7.96
N ILE A 22 -11.66 -41.92 -7.33
CA ILE A 22 -11.45 -42.77 -6.15
C ILE A 22 -10.95 -44.14 -6.62
N SER A 23 -9.74 -44.53 -6.22
CA SER A 23 -9.29 -45.92 -6.25
C SER A 23 -8.74 -46.32 -4.89
N HIS A 24 -9.27 -47.41 -4.32
CA HIS A 24 -8.86 -47.98 -3.04
C HIS A 24 -7.49 -48.69 -3.09
N SER A 25 -6.89 -48.84 -1.89
CA SER A 25 -5.73 -49.67 -1.50
C SER A 25 -4.36 -48.99 -1.69
N LYS A 26 -3.35 -49.10 -0.80
CA LYS A 26 -3.05 -49.95 0.37
C LYS A 26 -2.19 -49.14 1.36
N SER A 27 -2.28 -49.48 2.64
CA SER A 27 -1.51 -48.92 3.75
C SER A 27 0.01 -49.11 3.59
N LEU A 28 0.77 -48.02 3.76
CA LEU A 28 2.21 -48.03 4.01
C LEU A 28 2.50 -47.15 5.22
N SER A 29 3.15 -47.75 6.22
CA SER A 29 3.51 -47.17 7.52
C SER A 29 4.57 -46.06 7.40
N LEU A 30 4.30 -44.91 8.00
CA LEU A 30 5.27 -43.83 8.22
C LEU A 30 6.10 -44.08 9.48
N SER A 31 7.42 -43.99 9.37
CA SER A 31 8.36 -43.90 10.51
C SER A 31 8.25 -42.52 11.19
N PRO A 32 8.60 -42.38 12.49
CA PRO A 32 8.29 -41.18 13.25
C PRO A 32 9.20 -40.00 12.92
N ALA A 33 8.60 -38.81 12.90
CA ALA A 33 9.25 -37.52 12.76
C ALA A 33 10.21 -37.24 13.92
N ILE A 34 11.37 -36.67 13.58
CA ILE A 34 12.32 -36.09 14.51
C ILE A 34 11.66 -34.87 15.17
N ALA A 35 11.46 -34.94 16.48
CA ALA A 35 10.91 -33.86 17.28
C ALA A 35 11.94 -32.73 17.42
N THR A 36 11.71 -31.59 16.77
CA THR A 36 12.35 -30.33 17.11
C THR A 36 11.67 -29.73 18.35
N PRO A 37 12.41 -29.22 19.35
CA PRO A 37 11.81 -28.69 20.56
C PRO A 37 11.04 -27.39 20.26
N LYS A 38 9.72 -27.42 20.43
CA LYS A 38 8.88 -26.22 20.48
C LYS A 38 9.11 -25.50 21.81
N PHE A 39 10.04 -24.55 21.85
CA PHE A 39 10.01 -23.52 22.89
C PHE A 39 8.95 -22.50 22.50
N SER A 40 7.76 -22.63 23.10
CA SER A 40 6.62 -21.71 22.93
C SER A 40 6.20 -21.21 24.31
N ILE A 41 6.99 -20.32 24.89
CA ILE A 41 6.53 -19.46 26.01
C ILE A 41 7.21 -18.10 25.83
N SER A 42 6.47 -17.11 25.33
CA SER A 42 6.80 -15.70 25.43
C SER A 42 5.66 -15.00 26.18
N SER A 43 5.90 -14.60 27.43
CA SER A 43 4.94 -13.74 28.13
C SER A 43 4.92 -12.37 27.42
N VAL A 44 3.71 -11.83 27.20
CA VAL A 44 3.53 -10.51 26.62
C VAL A 44 3.14 -9.54 27.72
N ARG A 45 3.89 -8.44 27.84
CA ARG A 45 3.58 -7.36 28.78
C ARG A 45 3.06 -6.15 28.02
N ILE A 46 1.80 -5.81 28.25
CA ILE A 46 1.22 -4.56 27.76
C ILE A 46 1.35 -3.53 28.87
N GLU A 47 2.03 -2.42 28.59
CA GLU A 47 2.13 -1.32 29.54
C GLU A 47 0.98 -0.33 29.30
N GLU A 48 0.06 -0.22 30.26
CA GLU A 48 -1.06 0.72 30.18
C GLU A 48 -0.61 2.16 30.55
N ARG A 49 -1.18 3.15 29.86
CA ARG A 49 -1.03 4.56 30.24
C ARG A 49 -2.08 4.93 31.29
N PRO A 50 -1.73 5.58 32.42
CA PRO A 50 -2.72 6.14 33.32
C PRO A 50 -3.50 7.25 32.62
N SER A 51 -4.82 7.09 32.47
CA SER A 51 -5.71 8.16 32.03
C SER A 51 -6.01 9.08 33.21
N SER A 52 -5.68 10.37 33.09
CA SER A 52 -6.18 11.38 34.03
C SER A 52 -7.53 11.88 33.51
N PRO A 53 -8.62 11.78 34.29
CA PRO A 53 -9.91 12.31 33.87
C PRO A 53 -9.86 13.85 33.82
N PRO A 54 -10.54 14.49 32.86
CA PRO A 54 -10.64 15.95 32.84
C PRO A 54 -11.37 16.45 34.09
N PRO A 55 -11.04 17.65 34.61
CA PRO A 55 -11.66 18.17 35.82
C PRO A 55 -13.16 18.36 35.64
N ALA A 56 -13.94 17.73 36.53
CA ALA A 56 -15.39 17.82 36.56
C ALA A 56 -15.85 19.26 36.86
N SER A 57 -16.43 19.93 35.86
CA SER A 57 -17.18 21.17 36.07
C SER A 57 -18.58 20.85 36.65
N LYS A 58 -18.87 21.36 37.85
CA LYS A 58 -20.19 21.26 38.51
C LYS A 58 -21.30 21.89 37.64
N PRO A 59 -22.51 21.30 37.58
CA PRO A 59 -23.60 21.85 36.80
C PRO A 59 -24.24 23.02 37.53
N THR A 60 -24.26 24.19 36.89
CA THR A 60 -25.08 25.33 37.34
C THR A 60 -26.44 25.21 36.67
N SER A 61 -27.51 25.23 37.44
CA SER A 61 -28.88 25.11 36.95
C SER A 61 -29.33 26.40 36.27
N THR A 62 -29.61 26.34 34.98
CA THR A 62 -30.42 27.35 34.29
C THR A 62 -31.45 26.66 33.41
N LYS A 63 -32.72 27.00 33.65
CA LYS A 63 -33.91 26.50 32.96
C LYS A 63 -33.78 26.63 31.44
N ALA A 64 -33.98 25.53 30.72
CA ALA A 64 -34.10 25.51 29.26
C ALA A 64 -35.44 26.13 28.80
N PRO A 65 -35.45 27.05 27.82
CA PRO A 65 -36.65 27.36 27.06
C PRO A 65 -36.93 26.24 26.05
N GLN A 66 -38.21 25.91 25.83
CA GLN A 66 -38.65 24.96 24.81
C GLN A 66 -38.16 25.36 23.40
N PRO A 67 -37.79 24.39 22.54
CA PRO A 67 -37.42 24.67 21.17
C PRO A 67 -38.65 25.08 20.33
N PRO A 68 -38.54 26.09 19.45
CA PRO A 68 -39.59 26.39 18.50
C PRO A 68 -39.67 25.28 17.44
N LYS A 69 -40.90 24.91 17.07
CA LYS A 69 -41.19 24.01 15.96
C LYS A 69 -40.73 24.64 14.65
N THR A 70 -39.71 24.08 14.02
CA THR A 70 -39.27 24.48 12.68
C THR A 70 -40.10 23.75 11.62
N PRO A 71 -40.66 24.44 10.61
CA PRO A 71 -41.39 23.81 9.51
C PRO A 71 -40.44 23.13 8.52
N SER A 72 -40.90 22.01 7.96
CA SER A 72 -40.23 21.25 6.90
C SER A 72 -39.94 22.13 5.68
N PRO A 73 -38.73 22.08 5.08
CA PRO A 73 -38.47 22.81 3.84
C PRO A 73 -39.10 22.09 2.63
N PRO A 74 -39.52 22.83 1.59
CA PRO A 74 -40.08 22.23 0.39
C PRO A 74 -38.98 21.48 -0.40
N LEU A 75 -39.28 20.26 -0.81
CA LEU A 75 -38.62 19.61 -1.94
C LEU A 75 -38.84 20.47 -3.18
N THR A 76 -37.83 21.24 -3.60
CA THR A 76 -37.54 21.60 -5.00
C THR A 76 -36.35 22.56 -5.05
N THR A 77 -35.14 22.00 -5.10
CA THR A 77 -34.01 22.67 -5.75
C THR A 77 -33.37 21.66 -6.67
N LYS A 78 -33.52 21.91 -7.98
CA LYS A 78 -32.87 21.17 -9.06
C LYS A 78 -31.40 20.99 -8.69
N ALA A 79 -30.96 19.73 -8.61
CA ALA A 79 -29.55 19.40 -8.68
C ALA A 79 -29.00 20.10 -9.93
N ARG A 80 -28.00 20.97 -9.76
CA ARG A 80 -27.18 21.39 -10.89
C ARG A 80 -26.41 20.14 -11.29
N ASP A 81 -26.83 19.54 -12.40
CA ASP A 81 -26.08 18.50 -13.08
C ASP A 81 -24.66 19.01 -13.30
N TYR A 82 -23.69 18.44 -12.59
CA TYR A 82 -22.29 18.46 -13.01
C TYR A 82 -22.15 17.53 -14.22
N ASN A 83 -22.83 17.87 -15.32
CA ASN A 83 -22.53 17.37 -16.65
C ASN A 83 -21.40 18.21 -17.23
N ASN A 84 -20.22 18.15 -16.60
CA ASN A 84 -19.01 18.28 -17.38
C ASN A 84 -18.65 16.86 -17.81
N ALA A 85 -19.18 16.48 -18.97
CA ALA A 85 -18.55 15.48 -19.82
C ALA A 85 -17.16 16.02 -20.17
N SER A 86 -16.20 15.86 -19.26
CA SER A 86 -14.80 15.86 -19.63
C SER A 86 -14.64 14.69 -20.58
N THR A 87 -14.37 15.03 -21.84
CA THR A 87 -14.04 14.08 -22.89
C THR A 87 -12.92 13.18 -22.39
N PHE A 88 -13.29 11.98 -21.92
CA PHE A 88 -12.38 10.85 -21.83
C PHE A 88 -11.60 10.82 -23.13
N SER A 89 -10.27 10.84 -23.05
CA SER A 89 -9.36 10.79 -24.19
C SER A 89 -9.99 9.97 -25.31
N ALA A 90 -10.33 10.61 -26.44
CA ALA A 90 -10.94 9.96 -27.57
C ALA A 90 -10.15 8.70 -27.88
N ALA A 91 -10.74 7.53 -27.61
CA ALA A 91 -10.14 6.25 -27.91
C ALA A 91 -9.76 6.29 -29.39
N LYS A 92 -8.47 6.13 -29.70
CA LYS A 92 -8.08 5.76 -31.07
C LYS A 92 -8.94 4.56 -31.43
N LYS A 93 -9.63 4.61 -32.58
CA LYS A 93 -10.46 3.52 -33.11
C LYS A 93 -9.71 2.19 -32.95
N GLY A 94 -10.08 1.44 -31.91
CA GLY A 94 -9.67 0.06 -31.75
C GLY A 94 -10.28 -0.74 -32.89
N THR A 95 -9.61 -1.83 -33.26
CA THR A 95 -10.18 -2.85 -34.14
C THR A 95 -11.57 -3.26 -33.65
N ASP A 96 -12.51 -3.50 -34.56
CA ASP A 96 -13.86 -3.95 -34.19
C ASP A 96 -13.76 -5.16 -33.24
N PRO A 97 -14.53 -5.17 -32.13
CA PRO A 97 -14.43 -6.23 -31.13
C PRO A 97 -14.79 -7.58 -31.77
N THR A 98 -14.01 -8.60 -31.44
CA THR A 98 -14.27 -9.96 -31.91
C THR A 98 -15.62 -10.47 -31.38
N LEU A 99 -16.26 -11.42 -32.07
CA LEU A 99 -17.52 -12.00 -31.61
C LEU A 99 -17.43 -12.56 -30.16
N PRO A 100 -16.35 -13.28 -29.76
CA PRO A 100 -16.17 -13.67 -28.36
C PRO A 100 -16.10 -12.48 -27.39
N ALA A 101 -15.43 -11.39 -27.77
CA ALA A 101 -15.36 -10.17 -26.95
C ALA A 101 -16.75 -9.55 -26.72
N VAL A 102 -17.57 -9.46 -27.77
CA VAL A 102 -18.96 -8.97 -27.66
C VAL A 102 -19.78 -9.85 -26.71
N ILE A 103 -19.72 -11.18 -26.88
CA ILE A 103 -20.45 -12.12 -26.03
C ILE A 103 -20.00 -12.02 -24.57
N PHE A 104 -18.69 -12.00 -24.32
CA PHE A 104 -18.15 -11.95 -22.97
C PHE A 104 -18.44 -10.63 -22.27
N ASN A 105 -18.47 -9.52 -23.01
CA ASN A 105 -18.87 -8.22 -22.46
C ASN A 105 -20.35 -8.21 -22.09
N ALA A 106 -21.22 -8.79 -22.90
CA ALA A 106 -22.64 -8.94 -22.54
C ALA A 106 -22.83 -9.82 -21.30
N LEU A 107 -22.06 -10.89 -21.15
CA LEU A 107 -22.07 -11.72 -19.94
C LEU A 107 -21.57 -10.95 -18.71
N ASP A 108 -20.50 -10.17 -18.85
CA ASP A 108 -19.98 -9.28 -17.81
C ASP A 108 -21.05 -8.27 -17.37
N ASP A 109 -21.75 -7.66 -18.32
CA ASP A 109 -22.85 -6.73 -18.03
C ASP A 109 -24.02 -7.42 -17.31
N ILE A 110 -24.32 -8.69 -17.63
CA ILE A 110 -25.32 -9.48 -16.89
C ILE A 110 -24.88 -9.70 -15.45
N ILE A 111 -23.62 -10.09 -15.22
CA ILE A 111 -23.07 -10.30 -13.88
C ILE A 111 -23.21 -9.01 -13.06
N ASN A 112 -22.72 -7.90 -13.61
CA ASN A 112 -22.67 -6.62 -12.91
C ASN A 112 -24.06 -6.02 -12.62
N ASN A 113 -25.04 -6.21 -13.52
CA ASN A 113 -26.37 -5.60 -13.37
C ASN A 113 -27.40 -6.50 -12.65
N PHE A 114 -27.24 -7.82 -12.67
CA PHE A 114 -28.26 -8.75 -12.17
C PHE A 114 -27.75 -9.78 -11.17
N ILE A 115 -26.44 -10.05 -11.09
CA ILE A 115 -25.87 -11.07 -10.19
C ILE A 115 -25.19 -10.43 -8.98
N ASP A 116 -24.35 -9.41 -9.16
CA ASP A 116 -23.70 -8.74 -8.03
C ASP A 116 -24.64 -7.90 -7.16
N PRO A 117 -25.66 -7.19 -7.68
CA PRO A 117 -26.47 -6.32 -6.85
C PRO A 117 -27.28 -7.09 -5.79
N PRO A 118 -27.49 -6.49 -4.60
CA PRO A 118 -27.06 -5.16 -4.19
C PRO A 118 -25.57 -5.09 -3.80
N LEU A 119 -24.90 -4.01 -4.20
CA LEU A 119 -23.53 -3.73 -3.79
C LEU A 119 -23.49 -3.11 -2.40
N ARG A 120 -22.49 -3.50 -1.60
CA ARG A 120 -22.18 -2.83 -0.34
C ARG A 120 -21.47 -1.50 -0.64
N PRO A 121 -21.62 -0.45 0.20
CA PRO A 121 -20.97 0.84 -0.04
C PRO A 121 -19.44 0.77 -0.21
N SER A 122 -18.78 -0.20 0.43
CA SER A 122 -17.33 -0.41 0.35
C SER A 122 -16.81 -0.90 -1.01
N VAL A 123 -17.72 -1.37 -1.87
CA VAL A 123 -17.41 -1.86 -3.21
C VAL A 123 -18.31 -1.24 -4.28
N ASP A 124 -19.20 -0.32 -3.94
CA ASP A 124 -20.00 0.40 -4.93
C ASP A 124 -19.17 1.57 -5.49
N PRO A 125 -18.85 1.60 -6.80
CA PRO A 125 -18.07 2.67 -7.41
C PRO A 125 -18.63 4.07 -7.14
N LYS A 126 -19.96 4.22 -6.99
CA LYS A 126 -20.59 5.52 -6.69
C LYS A 126 -20.18 6.07 -5.33
N HIS A 127 -19.89 5.20 -4.37
CA HIS A 127 -19.43 5.55 -3.05
C HIS A 127 -17.89 5.61 -3.01
N VAL A 128 -17.23 4.57 -3.54
CA VAL A 128 -15.77 4.42 -3.49
C VAL A 128 -15.05 5.49 -4.31
N LEU A 129 -15.56 5.87 -5.48
CA LEU A 129 -14.98 6.90 -6.35
C LEU A 129 -15.62 8.29 -6.13
N SER A 130 -16.26 8.52 -4.97
CA SER A 130 -16.83 9.82 -4.63
C SER A 130 -15.76 10.84 -4.22
N ASN A 131 -16.06 12.13 -4.39
CA ASN A 131 -15.17 13.24 -4.01
C ASN A 131 -13.78 13.10 -4.64
N ASN A 132 -12.71 13.29 -3.87
CA ASN A 132 -11.34 13.24 -4.39
C ASN A 132 -10.80 11.82 -4.65
N PHE A 133 -11.61 10.76 -4.46
CA PHE A 133 -11.27 9.41 -4.94
C PHE A 133 -11.63 9.19 -6.43
N ALA A 134 -12.38 10.11 -7.05
CA ALA A 134 -12.69 10.03 -8.48
C ALA A 134 -11.40 10.05 -9.32
N PRO A 135 -11.34 9.34 -10.46
CA PRO A 135 -10.16 9.32 -11.32
C PRO A 135 -9.88 10.69 -11.98
N VAL A 136 -8.64 10.88 -12.42
CA VAL A 136 -8.20 12.02 -13.24
C VAL A 136 -7.50 11.54 -14.51
N ASP A 137 -7.52 12.38 -15.55
CA ASP A 137 -6.73 12.18 -16.77
C ASP A 137 -5.26 12.54 -16.55
N GLU A 138 -4.38 11.97 -17.39
CA GLU A 138 -2.96 12.32 -17.46
C GLU A 138 -2.76 13.83 -17.68
N LEU A 139 -1.71 14.37 -17.07
CA LEU A 139 -1.29 15.76 -17.19
C LEU A 139 0.17 15.78 -17.67
N PRO A 140 0.50 16.36 -18.83
CA PRO A 140 1.89 16.56 -19.21
C PRO A 140 2.61 17.49 -18.23
N PRO A 141 3.95 17.53 -18.24
CA PRO A 141 4.70 18.45 -17.39
C PRO A 141 4.16 19.88 -17.49
N THR A 142 3.64 20.38 -16.38
CA THR A 142 2.94 21.66 -16.28
C THR A 142 3.48 22.44 -15.08
N GLU A 143 3.88 23.68 -15.30
CA GLU A 143 4.39 24.55 -14.23
C GLU A 143 3.33 24.80 -13.15
N CYS A 144 3.79 24.88 -11.91
CA CYS A 144 2.96 25.17 -10.75
C CYS A 144 3.23 26.58 -10.21
N GLU A 145 2.21 27.19 -9.59
CA GLU A 145 2.33 28.50 -8.94
C GLU A 145 2.70 28.31 -7.46
N ILE A 146 3.71 29.04 -6.97
CA ILE A 146 4.05 29.10 -5.54
C ILE A 146 3.25 30.25 -4.93
N ILE A 147 2.21 29.92 -4.16
CA ILE A 147 1.25 30.91 -3.63
C ILE A 147 1.62 31.42 -2.23
N GLN A 148 2.49 30.70 -1.53
CA GLN A 148 3.04 31.12 -0.24
C GLN A 148 4.51 30.71 -0.12
N GLY A 149 5.34 31.59 0.43
CA GLY A 149 6.72 31.28 0.79
C GLY A 149 7.64 31.00 -0.40
N SER A 150 8.62 30.11 -0.22
CA SER A 150 9.62 29.78 -1.25
C SER A 150 10.10 28.35 -1.09
N LEU A 151 10.24 27.62 -2.20
CA LEU A 151 10.75 26.25 -2.19
C LEU A 151 12.22 26.21 -1.71
N PRO A 152 12.54 25.46 -0.65
CA PRO A 152 13.90 25.33 -0.15
C PRO A 152 14.88 24.78 -1.20
N PRO A 153 16.13 25.28 -1.28
CA PRO A 153 17.10 24.81 -2.28
C PRO A 153 17.45 23.31 -2.19
N CYS A 154 17.33 22.69 -1.02
CA CYS A 154 17.58 21.26 -0.83
C CYS A 154 16.49 20.36 -1.45
N LEU A 155 15.32 20.93 -1.78
CA LEU A 155 14.32 20.24 -2.59
C LEU A 155 14.72 20.36 -4.07
N ASP A 156 15.73 19.58 -4.48
CA ASP A 156 16.17 19.46 -5.87
C ASP A 156 16.05 18.00 -6.31
N GLY A 157 15.05 17.72 -7.14
CA GLY A 157 14.65 16.35 -7.48
C GLY A 157 13.15 16.25 -7.79
N ALA A 158 12.54 15.11 -7.46
CA ALA A 158 11.12 14.89 -7.67
C ALA A 158 10.47 14.13 -6.51
N TYR A 159 9.38 14.68 -5.99
CA TYR A 159 8.44 13.90 -5.17
C TYR A 159 7.47 13.20 -6.11
N ILE A 160 7.40 11.87 -6.05
CA ILE A 160 6.53 11.04 -6.86
C ILE A 160 5.64 10.25 -5.92
N ARG A 161 4.32 10.33 -6.09
CA ARG A 161 3.35 9.53 -5.32
C ARG A 161 2.59 8.59 -6.25
N ASN A 162 2.45 7.33 -5.83
CA ASN A 162 1.63 6.34 -6.51
C ASN A 162 0.21 6.30 -5.90
N GLY A 163 -0.73 5.72 -6.62
CA GLY A 163 -2.08 5.52 -6.14
C GLY A 163 -3.01 4.94 -7.19
N PRO A 164 -4.21 4.50 -6.77
CA PRO A 164 -5.19 3.90 -7.65
C PRO A 164 -5.95 4.98 -8.42
N ASN A 165 -6.07 4.81 -9.72
CA ASN A 165 -6.83 5.69 -10.59
C ASN A 165 -7.38 4.82 -11.73
N PRO A 166 -8.63 4.33 -11.66
CA PRO A 166 -9.13 3.39 -12.66
C PRO A 166 -9.13 4.02 -14.05
N GLN A 167 -8.59 3.32 -15.06
CA GLN A 167 -8.55 3.79 -16.44
C GLN A 167 -9.96 3.99 -17.03
N TYR A 168 -10.87 3.09 -16.67
CA TYR A 168 -12.26 3.11 -17.06
C TYR A 168 -13.13 3.08 -15.81
N LEU A 169 -14.27 3.77 -15.85
CA LEU A 169 -15.22 3.68 -14.74
C LEU A 169 -15.66 2.22 -14.55
N PRO A 170 -15.53 1.66 -13.34
CA PRO A 170 -15.92 0.29 -13.07
C PRO A 170 -17.41 0.08 -13.31
N ARG A 171 -17.77 -1.00 -14.01
CA ARG A 171 -19.15 -1.38 -14.31
C ARG A 171 -19.83 -2.19 -13.20
N GLY A 172 -19.03 -2.80 -12.32
CA GLY A 172 -19.48 -3.64 -11.22
C GLY A 172 -18.79 -3.28 -9.89
N PRO A 173 -18.70 -4.22 -8.93
CA PRO A 173 -18.01 -4.00 -7.66
C PRO A 173 -16.57 -3.48 -7.85
N TYR A 174 -16.18 -2.45 -7.09
CA TYR A 174 -14.85 -1.84 -7.15
C TYR A 174 -14.36 -1.44 -5.76
N HIS A 175 -13.20 -1.95 -5.35
CA HIS A 175 -12.52 -1.52 -4.13
C HIS A 175 -11.47 -0.46 -4.45
N LEU A 176 -11.15 0.41 -3.48
CA LEU A 176 -10.13 1.45 -3.64
C LEU A 176 -8.79 0.88 -4.16
N PHE A 177 -8.45 -0.34 -3.78
CA PHE A 177 -7.18 -0.99 -4.12
C PHE A 177 -7.14 -1.57 -5.54
N ASP A 178 -8.26 -1.62 -6.25
CA ASP A 178 -8.38 -2.25 -7.58
C ASP A 178 -8.09 -1.29 -8.76
N GLY A 179 -7.76 -0.03 -8.50
CA GLY A 179 -7.49 0.97 -9.54
C GLY A 179 -6.12 0.83 -10.18
N ASP A 180 -6.01 1.17 -11.47
CA ASP A 180 -4.72 1.21 -12.18
C ASP A 180 -3.76 2.21 -11.52
N GLY A 181 -2.46 1.89 -11.51
CA GLY A 181 -1.45 2.77 -10.93
C GLY A 181 -1.29 4.06 -11.72
N MET A 182 -1.42 5.20 -11.04
CA MET A 182 -1.15 6.51 -11.61
C MET A 182 -0.22 7.34 -10.74
N LEU A 183 0.89 7.72 -11.34
CA LEU A 183 1.95 8.49 -10.71
C LEU A 183 1.64 9.98 -10.79
N HIS A 184 1.84 10.69 -9.69
CA HIS A 184 1.78 12.14 -9.61
C HIS A 184 3.14 12.65 -9.12
N SER A 185 3.87 13.33 -10.00
CA SER A 185 5.21 13.85 -9.71
C SER A 185 5.23 15.36 -9.66
N VAL A 186 5.74 15.94 -8.57
CA VAL A 186 6.18 17.33 -8.51
C VAL A 186 7.70 17.31 -8.60
N ARG A 187 8.21 17.69 -9.77
CA ARG A 187 9.64 17.94 -10.00
C ARG A 187 9.97 19.34 -9.51
N ILE A 188 10.95 19.44 -8.62
CA ILE A 188 11.42 20.70 -8.05
C ILE A 188 12.86 20.90 -8.49
N SER A 189 13.15 22.04 -9.11
CA SER A 189 14.52 22.42 -9.40
C SER A 189 14.65 23.93 -9.47
N LYS A 190 15.71 24.47 -8.86
CA LYS A 190 16.02 25.90 -8.84
C LYS A 190 14.83 26.77 -8.39
N GLY A 191 14.11 26.30 -7.36
CA GLY A 191 12.95 27.00 -6.80
C GLY A 191 11.69 26.99 -7.66
N ARG A 192 11.63 26.18 -8.73
CA ARG A 192 10.45 25.98 -9.59
C ARG A 192 9.86 24.61 -9.37
N ALA A 193 8.54 24.48 -9.54
CA ALA A 193 7.81 23.22 -9.42
C ALA A 193 7.04 22.91 -10.71
N VAL A 194 7.13 21.66 -11.17
CA VAL A 194 6.42 21.14 -12.35
C VAL A 194 5.65 19.89 -11.96
N LEU A 195 4.34 19.89 -12.16
CA LEU A 195 3.48 18.72 -11.95
C LEU A 195 3.39 17.90 -13.25
N CYS A 196 3.53 16.58 -13.14
CA CYS A 196 3.20 15.63 -14.18
C CYS A 196 2.40 14.46 -13.60
N SER A 197 1.45 13.93 -14.37
CA SER A 197 0.77 12.69 -14.03
C SER A 197 0.66 11.72 -15.22
N ARG A 198 0.95 10.44 -14.94
CA ARG A 198 1.02 9.35 -15.93
C ARG A 198 0.54 8.05 -15.31
N TYR A 199 -0.24 7.28 -16.07
CA TYR A 199 -0.48 5.88 -15.72
C TYR A 199 0.81 5.07 -15.84
N VAL A 200 1.01 4.13 -14.91
CA VAL A 200 1.97 3.05 -15.11
C VAL A 200 1.40 2.15 -16.21
N LYS A 201 2.13 2.01 -17.31
CA LYS A 201 1.67 1.24 -18.48
C LYS A 201 1.84 -0.26 -18.23
N THR A 202 1.04 -0.80 -17.31
CA THR A 202 1.02 -2.24 -17.01
C THR A 202 0.51 -3.06 -18.18
N TYR A 203 0.71 -4.38 -18.13
CA TYR A 203 0.09 -5.29 -19.11
C TYR A 203 -1.44 -5.13 -19.11
N LYS A 204 -2.07 -5.13 -17.92
CA LYS A 204 -3.50 -4.87 -17.74
C LYS A 204 -3.92 -3.54 -18.39
N TYR A 205 -3.26 -2.44 -18.05
CA TYR A 205 -3.56 -1.13 -18.61
C TYR A 205 -3.49 -1.14 -20.14
N THR A 206 -2.46 -1.76 -20.71
CA THR A 206 -2.22 -1.76 -22.16
C THR A 206 -3.31 -2.51 -22.90
N ILE A 207 -3.68 -3.72 -22.45
CA ILE A 207 -4.70 -4.51 -23.13
C ILE A 207 -6.10 -3.92 -22.98
N GLU A 208 -6.43 -3.33 -21.82
CA GLU A 208 -7.73 -2.69 -21.60
C GLU A 208 -7.84 -1.38 -22.39
N ARG A 209 -6.74 -0.62 -22.49
CA ARG A 209 -6.64 0.54 -23.38
C ARG A 209 -6.95 0.18 -24.83
N ASP A 210 -6.32 -0.88 -25.32
CA ASP A 210 -6.41 -1.28 -26.73
C ASP A 210 -7.80 -1.87 -27.05
N ALA A 211 -8.44 -2.52 -26.06
CA ALA A 211 -9.81 -3.01 -26.16
C ALA A 211 -10.88 -1.92 -25.98
N GLY A 212 -10.58 -0.86 -25.22
CA GLY A 212 -11.52 0.22 -24.92
C GLY A 212 -12.47 -0.06 -23.75
N TYR A 213 -12.24 -1.12 -22.95
CA TYR A 213 -13.08 -1.51 -21.82
C TYR A 213 -12.31 -2.39 -20.81
N PRO A 214 -12.79 -2.51 -19.54
CA PRO A 214 -12.19 -3.40 -18.54
C PRO A 214 -12.29 -4.89 -18.93
N ILE A 215 -11.19 -5.62 -18.83
CA ILE A 215 -11.05 -7.06 -19.15
C ILE A 215 -10.74 -7.87 -17.90
N LEU A 216 -9.82 -7.40 -17.06
CA LEU A 216 -9.40 -8.15 -15.88
C LEU A 216 -10.39 -7.92 -14.73
N PRO A 217 -10.74 -8.98 -13.97
CA PRO A 217 -11.56 -8.83 -12.79
C PRO A 217 -10.80 -8.10 -11.68
N SER A 218 -11.50 -7.27 -10.92
CA SER A 218 -11.02 -6.68 -9.67
C SER A 218 -10.73 -7.77 -8.62
N VAL A 219 -9.56 -7.73 -7.99
CA VAL A 219 -9.09 -8.79 -7.09
C VAL A 219 -9.74 -8.67 -5.72
N PHE A 220 -9.95 -7.45 -5.22
CA PHE A 220 -10.52 -7.23 -3.88
C PHE A 220 -12.04 -7.18 -3.91
N SER A 221 -12.64 -6.52 -4.91
CA SER A 221 -14.10 -6.36 -5.00
C SER A 221 -14.82 -7.41 -5.85
N GLY A 222 -14.13 -8.09 -6.77
CA GLY A 222 -14.75 -8.95 -7.78
C GLY A 222 -15.44 -10.21 -7.24
N PHE A 223 -15.51 -10.42 -5.93
CA PHE A 223 -16.06 -11.64 -5.33
C PHE A 223 -17.19 -11.29 -4.35
N ASN A 224 -18.29 -10.72 -4.86
CA ASN A 224 -19.45 -10.26 -4.09
C ASN A 224 -20.58 -11.31 -4.07
N GLY A 225 -20.32 -12.49 -3.53
CA GLY A 225 -21.25 -13.60 -3.42
C GLY A 225 -20.84 -14.82 -4.24
N LEU A 226 -21.37 -16.00 -3.88
CA LEU A 226 -20.95 -17.28 -4.46
C LEU A 226 -21.22 -17.36 -5.97
N THR A 227 -22.43 -16.99 -6.39
CA THR A 227 -22.83 -16.99 -7.81
C THR A 227 -22.01 -15.98 -8.62
N ALA A 228 -21.81 -14.77 -8.09
CA ALA A 228 -21.00 -13.73 -8.73
C ALA A 228 -19.54 -14.18 -8.90
N SER A 229 -18.96 -14.76 -7.85
CA SER A 229 -17.59 -15.28 -7.85
C SER A 229 -17.41 -16.41 -8.89
N ALA A 230 -18.33 -17.38 -8.91
CA ALA A 230 -18.27 -18.49 -9.86
C ALA A 230 -18.43 -18.04 -11.32
N THR A 231 -19.40 -17.17 -11.59
CA THR A 231 -19.66 -16.65 -12.94
C THR A 231 -18.51 -15.78 -13.46
N ARG A 232 -17.97 -14.88 -12.62
CA ARG A 232 -16.81 -14.04 -12.96
C ARG A 232 -15.54 -14.87 -13.14
N GLY A 233 -15.34 -15.90 -12.33
CA GLY A 233 -14.24 -16.86 -12.49
C GLY A 233 -14.32 -17.60 -13.83
N ALA A 234 -15.50 -18.12 -14.19
CA ALA A 234 -15.73 -18.79 -15.48
C ALA A 234 -15.52 -17.85 -16.67
N LEU A 235 -16.03 -16.61 -16.59
CA LEU A 235 -15.83 -15.60 -17.62
C LEU A 235 -14.35 -15.24 -17.79
N SER A 236 -13.63 -15.08 -16.67
CA SER A 236 -12.20 -14.80 -16.68
C SER A 236 -11.42 -15.93 -17.33
N ALA A 237 -11.73 -17.19 -17.03
CA ALA A 237 -11.12 -18.35 -17.67
C ALA A 237 -11.42 -18.39 -19.18
N ALA A 238 -12.66 -18.11 -19.60
CA ALA A 238 -13.03 -18.04 -21.02
C ALA A 238 -12.28 -16.94 -21.77
N ARG A 239 -12.10 -15.76 -21.15
CA ARG A 239 -11.28 -14.66 -21.69
C ARG A 239 -9.81 -15.09 -21.87
N VAL A 240 -9.25 -15.86 -20.94
CA VAL A 240 -7.90 -16.45 -21.08
C VAL A 240 -7.85 -17.45 -22.24
N PHE A 241 -8.77 -18.42 -22.28
CA PHE A 241 -8.78 -19.46 -23.31
C PHE A 241 -8.97 -18.93 -24.74
N THR A 242 -9.68 -17.81 -24.89
CA THR A 242 -9.87 -17.13 -26.18
C THR A 242 -8.75 -16.13 -26.52
N GLY A 243 -7.76 -15.98 -25.64
CA GLY A 243 -6.60 -15.12 -25.88
C GLY A 243 -6.87 -13.62 -25.71
N GLN A 244 -7.93 -13.21 -25.01
CA GLN A 244 -8.16 -11.78 -24.71
C GLN A 244 -7.12 -11.21 -23.76
N TYR A 245 -6.57 -12.05 -22.87
CA TYR A 245 -5.40 -11.73 -22.07
C TYR A 245 -4.66 -13.01 -21.64
N ASN A 246 -3.39 -12.86 -21.29
CA ASN A 246 -2.55 -13.93 -20.75
C ASN A 246 -2.04 -13.55 -19.35
N PRO A 247 -2.49 -14.22 -18.27
CA PRO A 247 -2.05 -13.95 -16.91
C PRO A 247 -0.53 -14.05 -16.71
N ALA A 248 0.18 -14.84 -17.53
CA ALA A 248 1.65 -14.94 -17.46
C ALA A 248 2.35 -13.60 -17.76
N ASN A 249 1.70 -12.72 -18.52
CA ASN A 249 2.22 -11.38 -18.84
C ASN A 249 1.98 -10.37 -17.71
N GLY A 250 1.32 -10.77 -16.63
CA GLY A 250 1.03 -9.95 -15.45
C GLY A 250 -0.45 -9.65 -15.30
N ILE A 251 -0.89 -9.41 -14.07
CA ILE A 251 -2.25 -8.97 -13.74
C ILE A 251 -2.22 -7.75 -12.81
N GLY A 252 -1.04 -7.16 -12.62
CA GLY A 252 -0.82 -6.12 -11.62
C GLY A 252 -1.30 -4.74 -12.02
N LEU A 253 -1.52 -3.96 -10.98
CA LEU A 253 -1.95 -2.57 -11.05
C LEU A 253 -0.77 -1.60 -10.92
N ALA A 254 0.33 -2.02 -10.28
CA ALA A 254 1.49 -1.19 -9.95
C ALA A 254 1.09 0.15 -9.30
N ASN A 255 0.14 0.12 -8.37
CA ASN A 255 -0.54 1.28 -7.81
C ASN A 255 -0.15 1.62 -6.36
N THR A 256 0.67 0.79 -5.72
CA THR A 256 0.86 0.82 -4.26
C THR A 256 1.95 1.83 -3.87
N SER A 257 3.15 1.68 -4.42
CA SER A 257 4.31 2.47 -3.97
C SER A 257 5.35 2.66 -5.06
N LEU A 258 6.48 3.30 -4.69
CA LEU A 258 7.68 3.39 -5.50
C LEU A 258 8.91 2.96 -4.69
N ALA A 259 9.95 2.50 -5.39
CA ALA A 259 11.26 2.25 -4.80
C ALA A 259 12.40 2.65 -5.76
N PHE A 260 13.50 3.15 -5.19
CA PHE A 260 14.73 3.43 -5.94
C PHE A 260 15.87 2.61 -5.35
N PHE A 261 16.41 1.67 -6.13
CA PHE A 261 17.58 0.86 -5.79
C PHE A 261 18.19 0.29 -7.07
N GLY A 262 19.46 -0.12 -7.05
CA GLY A 262 20.13 -0.65 -8.25
C GLY A 262 20.16 0.35 -9.41
N ASN A 263 20.21 1.65 -9.12
CA ASN A 263 20.09 2.74 -10.09
C ASN A 263 18.86 2.65 -10.99
N GLN A 264 17.74 2.13 -10.47
CA GLN A 264 16.46 2.10 -11.17
C GLN A 264 15.34 2.57 -10.24
N LEU A 265 14.35 3.22 -10.84
CA LEU A 265 13.11 3.61 -10.19
C LEU A 265 12.02 2.63 -10.59
N TYR A 266 11.28 2.12 -9.61
CA TYR A 266 10.22 1.14 -9.82
C TYR A 266 8.87 1.66 -9.31
N ALA A 267 7.80 1.39 -10.06
CA ALA A 267 6.44 1.34 -9.52
C ALA A 267 6.13 -0.08 -9.06
N LEU A 268 5.54 -0.21 -7.88
CA LEU A 268 5.29 -1.50 -7.24
C LEU A 268 3.80 -1.71 -6.96
N GLY A 269 3.40 -2.98 -7.01
CA GLY A 269 2.10 -3.46 -6.54
C GLY A 269 2.19 -4.96 -6.27
N GLU A 270 1.65 -5.41 -5.14
CA GLU A 270 1.93 -6.75 -4.57
C GLU A 270 1.42 -7.94 -5.41
N SER A 271 0.62 -7.68 -6.44
CA SER A 271 0.06 -8.68 -7.34
C SER A 271 0.90 -8.98 -8.58
N ASP A 272 2.02 -8.28 -8.79
CA ASP A 272 2.83 -8.43 -10.02
C ASP A 272 4.30 -8.07 -9.80
N LEU A 273 5.11 -8.27 -10.85
CA LEU A 273 6.48 -7.78 -10.94
C LEU A 273 6.54 -6.25 -10.90
N PRO A 274 7.65 -5.66 -10.44
CA PRO A 274 7.91 -4.23 -10.55
C PRO A 274 7.84 -3.72 -11.98
N TYR A 275 7.48 -2.46 -12.16
CA TYR A 275 7.57 -1.76 -13.44
C TYR A 275 8.64 -0.68 -13.37
N SER A 276 9.70 -0.80 -14.19
CA SER A 276 10.76 0.19 -14.26
C SER A 276 10.25 1.50 -14.87
N LEU A 277 10.71 2.62 -14.32
CA LEU A 277 10.31 3.96 -14.69
C LEU A 277 11.53 4.80 -15.04
N ARG A 278 11.32 5.79 -15.92
CA ARG A 278 12.27 6.87 -16.19
C ARG A 278 11.59 8.20 -15.99
N LEU A 279 12.23 9.10 -15.24
CA LEU A 279 11.86 10.51 -15.21
C LEU A 279 12.72 11.26 -16.23
N THR A 280 12.06 12.02 -17.09
CA THR A 280 12.74 12.83 -18.10
C THR A 280 13.14 14.19 -17.51
N SER A 281 14.09 14.89 -18.14
CA SER A 281 14.60 16.17 -17.65
C SER A 281 13.54 17.27 -17.54
N ASN A 282 12.48 17.21 -18.36
CA ASN A 282 11.35 18.15 -18.31
C ASN A 282 10.27 17.76 -17.26
N GLY A 283 10.44 16.64 -16.54
CA GLY A 283 9.52 16.17 -15.51
C GLY A 283 8.47 15.15 -15.98
N ASP A 284 8.50 14.68 -17.23
CA ASP A 284 7.61 13.60 -17.68
C ASP A 284 8.07 12.23 -17.14
N ILE A 285 7.12 11.30 -16.95
CA ILE A 285 7.36 9.94 -16.44
C ILE A 285 7.08 8.92 -17.54
N GLN A 286 8.02 8.01 -17.78
CA GLN A 286 7.90 6.95 -18.77
C GLN A 286 7.95 5.59 -18.10
N THR A 287 6.98 4.71 -18.41
CA THR A 287 7.07 3.28 -18.06
C THR A 287 7.98 2.58 -19.06
N LEU A 288 9.09 2.02 -18.59
CA LEU A 288 10.06 1.31 -19.43
C LEU A 288 9.62 -0.14 -19.67
N GLY A 289 8.99 -0.77 -18.68
CA GLY A 289 8.46 -2.12 -18.80
C GLY A 289 8.37 -2.86 -17.46
N ARG A 290 7.77 -4.05 -17.52
CA ARG A 290 7.71 -5.02 -16.41
C ARG A 290 9.11 -5.65 -16.22
N HIS A 291 9.62 -5.68 -15.00
CA HIS A 291 11.02 -6.02 -14.71
C HIS A 291 11.13 -7.31 -13.87
N ASP A 292 11.84 -8.30 -14.39
CA ASP A 292 11.98 -9.65 -13.81
C ASP A 292 13.39 -9.96 -13.28
N PHE A 293 14.30 -8.98 -13.29
CA PHE A 293 15.69 -9.09 -12.83
C PHE A 293 16.45 -10.24 -13.52
N ASP A 294 16.47 -10.24 -14.85
CA ASP A 294 17.08 -11.29 -15.69
C ASP A 294 16.47 -12.67 -15.42
N GLY A 295 15.15 -12.70 -15.22
CA GLY A 295 14.40 -13.92 -14.89
C GLY A 295 14.61 -14.45 -13.46
N LYS A 296 15.37 -13.76 -12.60
CA LYS A 296 15.61 -14.19 -11.21
C LYS A 296 14.43 -13.93 -10.29
N LEU A 297 13.52 -13.03 -10.68
CA LEU A 297 12.24 -12.79 -10.02
C LEU A 297 11.11 -13.22 -10.96
N PHE A 298 10.50 -14.35 -10.66
CA PHE A 298 9.48 -14.96 -11.51
C PHE A 298 8.03 -14.65 -11.07
N MET A 299 7.86 -14.01 -9.91
CA MET A 299 6.58 -13.67 -9.27
C MET A 299 6.64 -12.27 -8.65
N SER A 300 5.56 -11.83 -8.02
CA SER A 300 5.51 -10.52 -7.35
C SER A 300 6.56 -10.37 -6.24
N MET A 301 6.73 -9.11 -5.82
CA MET A 301 7.45 -8.74 -4.60
C MET A 301 6.62 -7.72 -3.81
N THR A 302 6.97 -7.53 -2.55
CA THR A 302 6.37 -6.50 -1.69
C THR A 302 6.44 -5.13 -2.33
N ALA A 303 5.41 -4.32 -2.09
CA ALA A 303 5.44 -2.89 -2.38
C ALA A 303 6.33 -2.10 -1.39
N HIS A 304 6.83 -2.70 -0.33
CA HIS A 304 7.62 -2.01 0.69
C HIS A 304 9.03 -2.60 0.85
N PRO A 305 9.86 -2.67 -0.23
CA PRO A 305 11.24 -3.05 -0.04
C PRO A 305 11.92 -2.03 0.88
N LYS A 306 12.79 -2.52 1.78
CA LYS A 306 13.58 -1.65 2.67
C LYS A 306 14.98 -1.53 2.13
N ILE A 307 15.38 -0.31 1.78
CA ILE A 307 16.71 0.00 1.25
C ILE A 307 17.61 0.40 2.41
N ASP A 308 18.74 -0.29 2.56
CA ASP A 308 19.75 0.09 3.54
C ASP A 308 20.61 1.23 2.97
N PRO A 309 20.59 2.43 3.56
CA PRO A 309 21.35 3.55 3.04
C PRO A 309 22.87 3.37 3.17
N GLU A 310 23.36 2.48 4.06
CA GLU A 310 24.80 2.22 4.21
C GLU A 310 25.34 1.28 3.13
N THR A 311 24.57 0.24 2.76
CA THR A 311 25.03 -0.79 1.80
C THR A 311 24.47 -0.61 0.39
N GLY A 312 23.38 0.15 0.23
CA GLY A 312 22.63 0.28 -1.02
C GLY A 312 21.79 -0.96 -1.37
N GLU A 313 21.76 -1.98 -0.52
CA GLU A 313 21.00 -3.19 -0.73
C GLU A 313 19.51 -2.97 -0.45
N ALA A 314 18.65 -3.64 -1.23
CA ALA A 314 17.21 -3.64 -1.01
C ALA A 314 16.76 -5.01 -0.48
N PHE A 315 16.07 -5.02 0.64
CA PHE A 315 15.50 -6.22 1.24
C PHE A 315 14.02 -6.29 0.89
N ALA A 316 13.57 -7.47 0.50
CA ALA A 316 12.22 -7.66 -0.02
C ALA A 316 11.71 -9.06 0.29
N PHE A 317 10.43 -9.27 0.04
CA PHE A 317 9.82 -10.58 0.14
C PHE A 317 8.70 -10.70 -0.87
N ARG A 318 8.16 -11.90 -1.00
CA ARG A 318 6.85 -12.16 -1.60
C ARG A 318 6.03 -13.01 -0.65
N TYR A 319 4.72 -12.83 -0.69
CA TYR A 319 3.78 -13.65 0.04
C TYR A 319 2.62 -14.03 -0.86
N GLY A 320 1.85 -15.03 -0.46
CA GLY A 320 0.71 -15.46 -1.23
C GLY A 320 -0.10 -16.57 -0.58
N PRO A 321 -1.18 -17.01 -1.24
CA PRO A 321 -2.12 -17.97 -0.67
C PRO A 321 -1.65 -19.44 -0.73
N LEU A 322 -0.46 -19.71 -1.29
CA LEU A 322 0.09 -21.06 -1.47
C LEU A 322 1.46 -21.18 -0.79
N PRO A 323 1.82 -22.34 -0.21
CA PRO A 323 3.15 -22.58 0.34
C PRO A 323 4.28 -22.51 -0.71
N PRO A 324 5.46 -21.99 -0.36
CA PRO A 324 5.76 -21.25 0.87
C PRO A 324 4.98 -19.92 0.90
N PHE A 325 4.21 -19.69 1.98
CA PHE A 325 3.34 -18.52 2.09
C PHE A 325 4.12 -17.20 2.20
N LEU A 326 5.39 -17.28 2.60
CA LEU A 326 6.34 -16.20 2.67
C LEU A 326 7.69 -16.66 2.09
N THR A 327 8.27 -15.86 1.20
CA THR A 327 9.64 -16.05 0.71
C THR A 327 10.39 -14.73 0.80
N TYR A 328 11.49 -14.73 1.53
CA TYR A 328 12.38 -13.57 1.71
C TYR A 328 13.52 -13.58 0.69
N PHE A 329 13.96 -12.41 0.24
CA PHE A 329 15.14 -12.25 -0.61
C PHE A 329 15.69 -10.83 -0.52
N ARG A 330 16.85 -10.59 -1.14
CA ARG A 330 17.44 -9.26 -1.22
C ARG A 330 18.00 -8.99 -2.61
N PHE A 331 18.27 -7.73 -2.89
CA PHE A 331 19.02 -7.23 -4.03
C PHE A 331 20.30 -6.60 -3.51
N ASP A 332 21.41 -6.84 -4.19
CA ASP A 332 22.64 -6.10 -3.89
C ASP A 332 22.54 -4.63 -4.35
N ALA A 333 23.57 -3.84 -4.07
CA ALA A 333 23.63 -2.42 -4.44
C ALA A 333 23.49 -2.15 -5.95
N ASN A 334 23.80 -3.15 -6.80
CA ASN A 334 23.68 -3.06 -8.25
C ASN A 334 22.28 -3.49 -8.74
N GLY A 335 21.37 -3.86 -7.84
CA GLY A 335 20.04 -4.37 -8.19
C GLY A 335 20.04 -5.87 -8.55
N THR A 336 21.13 -6.61 -8.30
CA THR A 336 21.16 -8.04 -8.60
C THR A 336 20.46 -8.83 -7.51
N LYS A 337 19.38 -9.51 -7.88
CA LYS A 337 18.61 -10.36 -6.98
C LYS A 337 19.44 -11.56 -6.48
N GLN A 338 19.35 -11.80 -5.17
CA GLN A 338 19.96 -12.93 -4.47
C GLN A 338 18.99 -14.12 -4.36
N PRO A 339 19.47 -15.32 -3.96
CA PRO A 339 18.62 -16.51 -3.80
C PRO A 339 17.43 -16.30 -2.85
N ASP A 340 16.35 -17.03 -3.12
CA ASP A 340 15.15 -17.05 -2.29
C ASP A 340 15.38 -17.81 -0.98
N VAL A 341 14.81 -17.29 0.11
CA VAL A 341 14.75 -17.92 1.43
C VAL A 341 13.28 -18.21 1.76
N PRO A 342 12.76 -19.40 1.43
CA PRO A 342 11.39 -19.78 1.75
C PRO A 342 11.21 -19.99 3.26
N ILE A 343 10.13 -19.46 3.83
CA ILE A 343 9.81 -19.55 5.25
C ILE A 343 8.65 -20.53 5.44
N PHE A 344 8.95 -21.81 5.64
CA PHE A 344 7.92 -22.85 5.84
C PHE A 344 7.37 -22.89 7.26
N SER A 345 8.07 -22.28 8.22
CA SER A 345 7.57 -22.07 9.60
C SER A 345 6.37 -21.12 9.67
N MET A 346 6.07 -20.38 8.60
CA MET A 346 4.78 -19.73 8.41
C MET A 346 3.80 -20.76 7.83
N VAL A 347 2.81 -21.18 8.62
CA VAL A 347 1.94 -22.33 8.30
C VAL A 347 0.54 -21.93 7.82
N THR A 348 0.23 -20.64 7.84
CA THR A 348 -1.03 -20.10 7.30
C THR A 348 -0.73 -18.86 6.47
N PRO A 349 -1.50 -18.58 5.41
CA PRO A 349 -1.36 -17.36 4.64
C PRO A 349 -1.85 -16.14 5.43
N SER A 350 -1.06 -15.07 5.43
CA SER A 350 -1.38 -13.79 6.07
C SER A 350 -1.24 -12.66 5.06
N PHE A 351 -1.98 -11.57 5.27
CA PHE A 351 -1.83 -10.33 4.51
C PHE A 351 -0.60 -9.55 4.99
N LEU A 352 0.60 -10.05 4.65
CA LEU A 352 1.88 -9.41 4.99
C LEU A 352 2.17 -8.27 4.01
N HIS A 353 1.55 -7.12 4.24
CA HIS A 353 1.74 -5.95 3.38
C HIS A 353 3.16 -5.36 3.48
N ASP A 354 3.66 -5.21 4.71
CA ASP A 354 4.95 -4.58 5.01
C ASP A 354 5.78 -5.43 6.00
N PHE A 355 7.07 -5.11 6.12
CA PHE A 355 8.04 -5.74 7.00
C PHE A 355 9.05 -4.70 7.50
N ALA A 356 9.93 -5.04 8.44
CA ALA A 356 11.01 -4.16 8.86
C ALA A 356 12.38 -4.84 8.74
N ILE A 357 13.43 -4.03 8.73
CA ILE A 357 14.82 -4.50 8.86
C ILE A 357 15.48 -3.79 10.03
N THR A 358 16.51 -4.43 10.59
CA THR A 358 17.51 -3.81 11.48
C THR A 358 18.89 -3.97 10.83
N LYS A 359 19.98 -3.57 11.53
CA LYS A 359 21.32 -3.87 11.03
C LYS A 359 21.57 -5.38 10.94
N LYS A 360 20.90 -6.18 11.79
CA LYS A 360 21.11 -7.64 11.90
C LYS A 360 19.98 -8.49 11.31
N TYR A 361 18.73 -8.04 11.37
CA TYR A 361 17.56 -8.90 11.15
C TYR A 361 16.59 -8.34 10.10
N ALA A 362 15.84 -9.23 9.47
CA ALA A 362 14.55 -8.93 8.84
C ALA A 362 13.43 -9.40 9.77
N ILE A 363 12.34 -8.61 9.82
CA ILE A 363 11.25 -8.76 10.78
C ILE A 363 9.93 -8.79 10.02
N PHE A 364 9.15 -9.86 10.21
CA PHE A 364 7.85 -10.07 9.60
C PHE A 364 6.78 -10.14 10.66
N VAL A 365 5.58 -9.60 10.40
CA VAL A 365 4.46 -9.69 11.34
C VAL A 365 3.36 -10.54 10.72
N ASP A 366 3.14 -11.71 11.32
CA ASP A 366 2.08 -12.65 10.96
C ASP A 366 0.81 -12.25 11.70
N ILE A 367 -0.15 -11.63 11.00
CA ILE A 367 -1.32 -10.94 11.59
C ILE A 367 -2.62 -11.75 11.46
N GLN A 368 -3.69 -11.28 12.09
CA GLN A 368 -5.02 -11.91 12.02
C GLN A 368 -5.72 -11.75 10.67
N ILE A 369 -5.30 -10.79 9.85
CA ILE A 369 -5.81 -10.65 8.48
C ILE A 369 -5.14 -11.72 7.61
N GLY A 370 -5.94 -12.70 7.21
CA GLY A 370 -5.53 -13.85 6.43
C GLY A 370 -5.92 -13.73 4.96
N MET A 371 -5.27 -14.53 4.12
CA MET A 371 -5.71 -14.76 2.74
C MET A 371 -6.26 -16.18 2.63
N ASN A 372 -7.58 -16.33 2.56
CA ASN A 372 -8.23 -17.63 2.49
C ASN A 372 -8.97 -17.83 1.16
N PRO A 373 -8.32 -18.39 0.12
CA PRO A 373 -8.98 -18.69 -1.15
C PRO A 373 -10.17 -19.63 -1.01
N ILE A 374 -10.23 -20.45 0.05
CA ILE A 374 -11.37 -21.33 0.31
C ILE A 374 -12.62 -20.48 0.57
N ASP A 375 -12.52 -19.32 1.21
CA ASP A 375 -13.68 -18.45 1.46
C ASP A 375 -14.23 -17.86 0.16
N MET A 376 -13.37 -17.55 -0.82
CA MET A 376 -13.80 -17.16 -2.16
C MET A 376 -14.61 -18.27 -2.85
N ILE A 377 -14.17 -19.53 -2.72
CA ILE A 377 -14.82 -20.67 -3.37
C ILE A 377 -16.09 -21.13 -2.63
N THR A 378 -16.08 -21.10 -1.29
CA THR A 378 -17.14 -21.69 -0.46
C THR A 378 -18.19 -20.68 -0.01
N LYS A 379 -17.79 -19.42 0.21
CA LYS A 379 -18.66 -18.34 0.68
C LYS A 379 -18.88 -17.27 -0.39
N GLY A 380 -18.06 -17.25 -1.44
CA GLY A 380 -18.08 -16.18 -2.43
C GLY A 380 -17.73 -14.82 -1.82
N ALA A 381 -16.85 -14.80 -0.83
CA ALA A 381 -16.41 -13.58 -0.17
C ALA A 381 -15.02 -13.15 -0.68
N SER A 382 -14.59 -11.95 -0.30
CA SER A 382 -13.21 -11.50 -0.49
C SER A 382 -12.23 -12.58 -0.01
N PRO A 383 -11.16 -12.87 -0.77
CA PRO A 383 -10.13 -13.80 -0.34
C PRO A 383 -9.31 -13.26 0.84
N VAL A 384 -9.44 -11.97 1.19
CA VAL A 384 -8.81 -11.34 2.36
C VAL A 384 -9.87 -11.13 3.44
N GLY A 385 -9.60 -11.62 4.65
CA GLY A 385 -10.53 -11.54 5.78
C GLY A 385 -9.86 -11.73 7.14
N LEU A 386 -10.58 -11.41 8.21
CA LEU A 386 -10.09 -11.53 9.58
C LEU A 386 -10.33 -12.94 10.15
N ASP A 387 -9.29 -13.57 10.68
CA ASP A 387 -9.41 -14.72 11.57
C ASP A 387 -9.17 -14.28 13.03
N PRO A 388 -10.25 -14.08 13.82
CA PRO A 388 -10.11 -13.61 15.20
C PRO A 388 -9.48 -14.67 16.13
N SER A 389 -9.42 -15.94 15.71
CA SER A 389 -8.82 -17.02 16.50
C SER A 389 -7.30 -17.10 16.39
N LYS A 390 -6.74 -16.49 15.33
CA LYS A 390 -5.30 -16.45 15.10
C LYS A 390 -4.63 -15.51 16.11
N VAL A 391 -3.53 -15.97 16.70
CA VAL A 391 -2.66 -15.13 17.55
C VAL A 391 -1.58 -14.50 16.66
N PRO A 392 -1.48 -13.16 16.56
CA PRO A 392 -0.41 -12.54 15.82
C PRO A 392 0.98 -12.89 16.37
N ARG A 393 1.98 -12.95 15.48
CA ARG A 393 3.37 -13.29 15.83
C ARG A 393 4.34 -12.40 15.08
N ILE A 394 5.50 -12.14 15.69
CA ILE A 394 6.63 -11.47 15.02
C ILE A 394 7.70 -12.52 14.71
N GLY A 395 8.05 -12.63 13.44
CA GLY A 395 9.13 -13.47 12.94
C GLY A 395 10.40 -12.65 12.79
N VAL A 396 11.51 -13.14 13.33
CA VAL A 396 12.83 -12.53 13.26
C VAL A 396 13.79 -13.52 12.61
N ILE A 397 14.45 -13.10 11.53
CA ILE A 397 15.45 -13.90 10.81
C ILE A 397 16.69 -13.03 10.54
N PRO A 398 17.92 -13.56 10.62
CA PRO A 398 19.10 -12.81 10.18
C PRO A 398 18.90 -12.31 8.74
N ARG A 399 19.21 -11.03 8.48
CA ARG A 399 18.95 -10.42 7.16
C ARG A 399 19.77 -11.03 6.01
N TYR A 400 20.81 -11.78 6.33
CA TYR A 400 21.64 -12.53 5.38
C TYR A 400 21.48 -14.04 5.50
N ALA A 401 20.39 -14.51 6.12
CA ALA A 401 20.10 -15.93 6.21
C ALA A 401 20.06 -16.58 4.82
N LYS A 402 20.51 -17.83 4.73
CA LYS A 402 20.51 -18.63 3.50
C LYS A 402 19.33 -19.62 3.44
N ASP A 403 18.72 -19.87 4.58
CA ASP A 403 17.58 -20.74 4.80
C ASP A 403 16.83 -20.25 6.07
N GLU A 404 15.73 -20.90 6.43
CA GLU A 404 14.91 -20.50 7.58
C GLU A 404 15.41 -21.01 8.94
N THR A 405 16.56 -21.70 9.03
CA THR A 405 16.98 -22.40 10.27
C THR A 405 17.13 -21.49 11.48
N GLU A 406 17.41 -20.19 11.24
CA GLU A 406 17.55 -19.17 12.28
C GLU A 406 16.29 -18.31 12.47
N MET A 407 15.17 -18.65 11.82
CA MET A 407 13.88 -17.97 12.01
C MET A 407 13.33 -18.22 13.42
N ARG A 408 12.93 -17.15 14.10
CA ARG A 408 12.32 -17.19 15.43
C ARG A 408 10.99 -16.45 15.43
N TRP A 409 9.95 -17.11 15.95
CA TRP A 409 8.61 -16.52 16.09
C TRP A 409 8.31 -16.19 17.55
N PHE A 410 7.77 -15.00 17.80
CA PHE A 410 7.37 -14.53 19.12
C PHE A 410 5.89 -14.15 19.10
N ASP A 411 5.10 -14.66 20.03
CA ASP A 411 3.67 -14.34 20.09
C ASP A 411 3.47 -12.89 20.52
N VAL A 412 2.56 -12.19 19.84
CA VAL A 412 2.22 -10.78 20.10
C VAL A 412 0.70 -10.56 19.97
N PRO A 413 -0.12 -11.11 20.88
CA PRO A 413 -1.58 -11.10 20.75
C PRO A 413 -2.16 -9.70 20.50
N GLY A 414 -3.03 -9.55 19.50
CA GLY A 414 -3.71 -8.28 19.20
C GLY A 414 -2.83 -7.19 18.57
N PHE A 415 -1.71 -7.56 17.95
CA PHE A 415 -0.86 -6.65 17.16
C PHE A 415 -1.02 -6.94 15.67
N ASN A 416 -1.85 -6.12 15.00
CA ASN A 416 -2.15 -6.21 13.58
C ASN A 416 -1.62 -4.96 12.89
N ILE A 417 -0.56 -5.09 12.10
CA ILE A 417 0.00 -3.97 11.35
C ILE A 417 -0.38 -4.08 9.88
N ILE A 418 -0.51 -2.93 9.23
CA ILE A 418 -0.46 -2.83 7.77
C ILE A 418 0.92 -2.30 7.37
N HIS A 419 1.34 -1.19 7.96
CA HIS A 419 2.65 -0.59 7.73
C HIS A 419 3.62 -0.83 8.90
N ALA A 420 4.91 -0.98 8.58
CA ALA A 420 5.99 -0.97 9.55
C ALA A 420 6.76 0.36 9.43
N ILE A 421 6.84 1.14 10.53
CA ILE A 421 7.53 2.44 10.51
C ILE A 421 9.02 2.18 10.47
N ASN A 422 9.60 1.64 11.54
CA ASN A 422 11.02 1.32 11.58
C ASN A 422 11.31 0.24 12.63
N ALA A 423 12.49 -0.37 12.56
CA ALA A 423 13.00 -1.24 13.60
C ALA A 423 14.51 -1.07 13.77
N TRP A 424 15.02 -1.42 14.94
CA TRP A 424 16.45 -1.35 15.22
C TRP A 424 16.88 -2.37 16.27
N ASP A 425 18.18 -2.64 16.27
CA ASP A 425 18.82 -3.48 17.28
C ASP A 425 19.11 -2.67 18.56
N GLU A 426 18.82 -3.28 19.70
CA GLU A 426 19.40 -2.96 21.00
C GLU A 426 20.32 -4.14 21.41
N GLU A 427 21.10 -4.01 22.50
CA GLU A 427 22.14 -5.00 22.87
C GLU A 427 21.64 -6.45 22.84
N ASP A 428 20.52 -6.71 23.53
CA ASP A 428 19.89 -8.04 23.63
C ASP A 428 18.43 -8.06 23.13
N ALA A 429 18.04 -7.07 22.34
CA ALA A 429 16.66 -6.92 21.93
C ALA A 429 16.51 -6.29 20.54
N ILE A 430 15.30 -6.40 20.02
CA ILE A 430 14.85 -5.68 18.84
C ILE A 430 13.74 -4.75 19.27
N VAL A 431 13.75 -3.53 18.75
CA VAL A 431 12.62 -2.60 18.90
C VAL A 431 12.02 -2.36 17.51
N MET A 432 10.69 -2.43 17.43
CA MET A 432 9.90 -2.12 16.26
C MET A 432 8.88 -1.04 16.62
N VAL A 433 8.66 -0.09 15.72
CA VAL A 433 7.60 0.92 15.82
C VAL A 433 6.66 0.73 14.64
N ALA A 434 5.36 0.62 14.91
CA ALA A 434 4.34 0.46 13.87
C ALA A 434 2.95 0.89 14.35
N PRO A 435 2.05 1.33 13.46
CA PRO A 435 0.63 1.47 13.74
C PRO A 435 -0.01 0.09 13.94
N ASN A 436 -0.58 -0.13 15.11
CA ASN A 436 -1.41 -1.28 15.39
C ASN A 436 -2.88 -0.95 15.09
N ILE A 437 -3.49 -1.70 14.18
CA ILE A 437 -4.91 -1.62 13.84
C ILE A 437 -5.73 -2.27 14.95
N LEU A 438 -6.37 -1.44 15.79
CA LEU A 438 -7.16 -1.90 16.93
C LEU A 438 -8.51 -2.51 16.52
N SER A 439 -9.04 -2.08 15.37
CA SER A 439 -10.34 -2.48 14.82
C SER A 439 -10.15 -3.21 13.48
N ALA A 440 -9.39 -4.32 13.51
CA ALA A 440 -8.96 -5.05 12.31
C ALA A 440 -10.12 -5.61 11.47
N GLU A 441 -11.29 -5.84 12.08
CA GLU A 441 -12.52 -6.28 11.43
C GLU A 441 -13.06 -5.28 10.38
N HIS A 442 -12.64 -4.01 10.46
CA HIS A 442 -13.11 -2.96 9.56
C HIS A 442 -12.19 -2.75 8.34
N THR A 443 -11.00 -3.36 8.32
CA THR A 443 -9.93 -3.08 7.35
C THR A 443 -10.36 -3.18 5.88
N MET A 444 -11.23 -4.15 5.55
CA MET A 444 -11.68 -4.39 4.17
C MET A 444 -13.07 -3.82 3.84
N GLU A 445 -13.86 -3.44 4.84
CA GLU A 445 -15.28 -3.11 4.63
C GLU A 445 -15.67 -1.71 5.11
N ARG A 446 -15.06 -1.21 6.18
CA ARG A 446 -15.46 0.04 6.85
C ARG A 446 -14.25 0.84 7.26
N MET A 447 -13.45 1.24 6.26
CA MET A 447 -12.20 1.96 6.51
C MET A 447 -12.40 3.25 7.34
N ASP A 448 -13.58 3.86 7.28
CA ASP A 448 -13.98 5.02 8.08
C ASP A 448 -14.00 4.76 9.59
N LEU A 449 -14.10 3.50 10.00
CA LEU A 449 -14.10 3.05 11.39
C LEU A 449 -12.74 2.52 11.86
N ILE A 450 -11.73 2.49 10.98
CA ILE A 450 -10.39 2.02 11.35
C ILE A 450 -9.77 2.98 12.37
N HIS A 451 -9.25 2.40 13.46
CA HIS A 451 -8.39 3.10 14.40
C HIS A 451 -7.02 2.42 14.49
N ALA A 452 -5.98 3.15 14.07
CA ALA A 452 -4.58 2.74 14.15
C ALA A 452 -3.87 3.51 15.26
N SER A 453 -3.28 2.79 16.22
CA SER A 453 -2.51 3.37 17.33
C SER A 453 -1.03 3.04 17.12
N VAL A 454 -0.16 4.06 17.06
CA VAL A 454 1.29 3.81 16.95
C VAL A 454 1.80 3.20 18.24
N GLU A 455 2.40 2.02 18.14
CA GLU A 455 2.98 1.28 19.25
C GLU A 455 4.47 1.06 19.04
N LYS A 456 5.21 1.01 20.14
CA LYS A 456 6.56 0.47 20.20
C LYS A 456 6.51 -0.93 20.78
N VAL A 457 7.06 -1.88 20.04
CA VAL A 457 7.18 -3.29 20.44
C VAL A 457 8.65 -3.61 20.67
N ARG A 458 8.99 -4.14 21.84
CA ARG A 458 10.35 -4.59 22.15
C ARG A 458 10.36 -6.10 22.37
N ILE A 459 11.26 -6.78 21.67
CA ILE A 459 11.44 -8.23 21.71
C ILE A 459 12.79 -8.52 22.36
N ASP A 460 12.79 -9.09 23.55
CA ASP A 460 14.00 -9.55 24.22
C ASP A 460 14.45 -10.88 23.62
N LEU A 461 15.60 -10.89 22.94
CA LEU A 461 16.05 -12.06 22.19
C LEU A 461 16.58 -13.19 23.08
N LYS A 462 16.92 -12.92 24.35
CA LYS A 462 17.39 -13.92 25.30
C LYS A 462 16.23 -14.65 25.98
N THR A 463 15.27 -13.88 26.49
CA THR A 463 14.12 -14.39 27.25
C THR A 463 12.93 -14.73 26.37
N GLY A 464 12.84 -14.15 25.18
CA GLY A 464 11.68 -14.22 24.31
C GLY A 464 10.51 -13.34 24.73
N ILE A 465 10.65 -12.54 25.78
CA ILE A 465 9.59 -11.66 26.27
C ILE A 465 9.35 -10.53 25.25
N VAL A 466 8.08 -10.29 24.94
CA VAL A 466 7.63 -9.19 24.08
C VAL A 466 6.92 -8.16 24.95
N SER A 467 7.35 -6.90 24.91
CA SER A 467 6.63 -5.79 25.52
C SER A 467 6.06 -4.86 24.46
N ARG A 468 4.87 -4.31 24.74
CA ARG A 468 4.16 -3.37 23.85
C ARG A 468 3.80 -2.11 24.61
N GLN A 469 4.03 -0.97 23.96
CA GLN A 469 3.81 0.34 24.54
C GLN A 469 3.17 1.29 23.52
N PRO A 470 1.93 1.74 23.73
CA PRO A 470 1.31 2.78 22.91
C PRO A 470 2.08 4.10 23.00
N ILE A 471 2.46 4.64 21.84
CA ILE A 471 3.12 5.95 21.71
C ILE A 471 2.07 7.06 21.61
N SER A 472 0.99 6.82 20.86
CA SER A 472 -0.09 7.78 20.67
C SER A 472 -1.41 7.07 20.44
N THR A 473 -2.47 7.58 21.08
CA THR A 473 -3.85 7.10 20.93
C THR A 473 -4.63 7.90 19.88
N ARG A 474 -3.98 8.81 19.13
CA ARG A 474 -4.61 9.38 17.93
C ARG A 474 -4.63 8.32 16.84
N ASN A 475 -5.60 8.42 15.94
CA ASN A 475 -5.68 7.55 14.76
C ASN A 475 -4.58 7.93 13.78
N LEU A 476 -3.47 7.19 13.79
CA LEU A 476 -2.24 7.52 13.09
C LEU A 476 -1.75 6.35 12.24
N ASP A 477 -1.46 6.63 10.97
CA ASP A 477 -0.92 5.67 10.00
C ASP A 477 0.00 6.40 8.98
N PHE A 478 0.41 5.74 7.89
CA PHE A 478 1.26 6.28 6.81
C PHE A 478 2.46 7.06 7.37
N ALA A 479 3.10 6.46 8.37
CA ALA A 479 4.12 7.14 9.15
C ALA A 479 5.49 6.98 8.50
N VAL A 480 6.17 8.11 8.33
CA VAL A 480 7.51 8.22 7.76
C VAL A 480 8.50 8.76 8.78
N PHE A 481 9.78 8.67 8.46
CA PHE A 481 10.88 9.14 9.28
C PHE A 481 12.05 9.50 8.35
N ASN A 482 13.16 9.99 8.90
CA ASN A 482 14.33 10.30 8.10
C ASN A 482 14.92 9.00 7.48
N PRO A 483 14.94 8.85 6.13
CA PRO A 483 15.38 7.61 5.49
C PRO A 483 16.83 7.19 5.80
N ALA A 484 17.69 8.11 6.26
CA ALA A 484 19.04 7.77 6.71
C ALA A 484 19.08 6.81 7.92
N TYR A 485 17.94 6.66 8.61
CA TYR A 485 17.78 5.84 9.81
C TYR A 485 17.04 4.53 9.58
N VAL A 486 16.83 4.10 8.32
CA VAL A 486 16.24 2.78 8.04
C VAL A 486 17.09 1.71 8.72
N GLY A 487 16.47 0.88 9.56
CA GLY A 487 17.15 -0.18 10.32
C GLY A 487 18.01 0.31 11.50
N LYS A 488 17.97 1.62 11.81
CA LYS A 488 18.70 2.27 12.90
C LYS A 488 17.73 2.94 13.86
N LYS A 489 18.16 3.14 15.10
CA LYS A 489 17.36 3.82 16.11
C LYS A 489 17.10 5.26 15.68
N ASN A 490 15.83 5.63 15.55
CA ASN A 490 15.37 6.97 15.24
C ASN A 490 14.56 7.55 16.40
N LYS A 491 14.54 8.87 16.52
CA LYS A 491 13.81 9.63 17.54
C LYS A 491 12.50 10.19 17.00
N TYR A 492 12.44 10.61 15.75
CA TYR A 492 11.30 11.33 15.20
C TYR A 492 10.58 10.51 14.12
N VAL A 493 9.24 10.55 14.18
CA VAL A 493 8.34 9.95 13.21
C VAL A 493 7.28 10.99 12.82
N TYR A 494 6.93 11.08 11.55
CA TYR A 494 5.86 11.93 11.03
C TYR A 494 4.72 11.05 10.56
N ALA A 495 3.57 11.12 11.23
CA ALA A 495 2.42 10.25 10.97
C ALA A 495 1.22 11.03 10.44
N ALA A 496 0.50 10.44 9.50
CA ALA A 496 -0.75 10.96 8.98
C ALA A 496 -1.87 10.79 10.01
N VAL A 497 -2.73 11.79 10.16
CA VAL A 497 -3.91 11.74 11.05
C VAL A 497 -5.13 11.30 10.25
N GLY A 498 -5.63 10.10 10.52
CA GLY A 498 -6.83 9.55 9.87
C GLY A 498 -8.11 10.05 10.56
N ASP A 499 -8.88 10.92 9.88
CA ASP A 499 -10.13 11.46 10.43
C ASP A 499 -11.09 11.98 9.34
N PRO A 500 -11.99 11.12 8.81
CA PRO A 500 -12.00 9.66 8.94
C PRO A 500 -11.05 8.98 7.94
N MET A 501 -10.54 7.79 8.24
CA MET A 501 -9.78 6.99 7.27
C MET A 501 -10.64 6.62 6.04
N PRO A 502 -10.08 6.55 4.82
CA PRO A 502 -8.69 6.82 4.45
C PRO A 502 -8.37 8.30 4.16
N LYS A 503 -9.25 9.25 4.52
CA LYS A 503 -8.94 10.67 4.39
C LYS A 503 -8.02 11.14 5.51
N ILE A 504 -6.92 11.80 5.13
CA ILE A 504 -5.91 12.28 6.07
C ILE A 504 -6.15 13.75 6.37
N SER A 505 -6.51 14.09 7.61
CA SER A 505 -6.86 15.45 8.02
C SER A 505 -5.67 16.29 8.49
N GLY A 506 -4.50 15.68 8.66
CA GLY A 506 -3.29 16.36 9.11
C GLY A 506 -2.08 15.45 9.27
N VAL A 507 -1.00 16.02 9.80
CA VAL A 507 0.26 15.34 10.12
C VAL A 507 0.67 15.66 11.55
N VAL A 508 1.19 14.68 12.27
CA VAL A 508 1.82 14.85 13.58
C VAL A 508 3.26 14.40 13.55
N LYS A 509 4.09 15.03 14.38
CA LYS A 509 5.45 14.57 14.69
C LYS A 509 5.45 13.90 16.05
N LEU A 510 5.94 12.67 16.11
CA LEU A 510 6.13 11.89 17.32
C LEU A 510 7.61 11.89 17.72
N ASP A 511 7.91 12.09 19.00
CA ASP A 511 9.17 11.73 19.62
C ASP A 511 9.04 10.31 20.21
N VAL A 512 9.64 9.33 19.55
CA VAL A 512 9.60 7.93 19.96
C VAL A 512 10.78 7.55 20.88
N SER A 513 11.64 8.48 21.28
CA SER A 513 12.76 8.18 22.18
C SER A 513 12.36 8.09 23.65
N ASN A 514 11.35 8.88 24.07
CA ASN A 514 10.96 9.01 25.46
C ASN A 514 9.51 8.57 25.67
N VAL A 515 9.34 7.35 26.18
CA VAL A 515 8.02 6.77 26.42
C VAL A 515 7.66 6.73 27.92
N GLU A 516 8.49 7.33 28.79
CA GLU A 516 8.16 7.50 30.21
C GLU A 516 7.09 8.59 30.39
N HIS A 517 5.83 8.18 30.22
CA HIS A 517 4.61 8.88 30.63
C HIS A 517 4.32 10.29 30.06
N LYS A 518 5.09 10.79 29.07
CA LYS A 518 4.86 12.10 28.41
C LYS A 518 4.07 11.99 27.11
N GLU A 519 3.41 13.08 26.72
CA GLU A 519 2.83 13.21 25.37
C GLU A 519 3.95 13.07 24.33
N CYS A 520 3.86 12.07 23.46
CA CYS A 520 4.87 11.82 22.43
C CYS A 520 4.66 12.70 21.19
N ILE A 521 3.48 13.31 21.02
CA ILE A 521 3.24 14.28 19.94
C ILE A 521 3.95 15.59 20.29
N VAL A 522 4.96 15.94 19.50
CA VAL A 522 5.79 17.13 19.72
C VAL A 522 5.55 18.22 18.66
N ALA A 523 4.88 17.90 17.57
CA ALA A 523 4.38 18.88 16.60
C ALA A 523 3.12 18.38 15.89
N SER A 524 2.32 19.30 15.35
CA SER A 524 1.17 18.94 14.51
C SER A 524 0.74 20.03 13.54
N ARG A 525 0.17 19.60 12.40
CA ARG A 525 -0.51 20.43 11.41
C ARG A 525 -1.81 19.74 10.99
N MET A 526 -2.94 20.35 11.34
CA MET A 526 -4.23 19.99 10.75
C MET A 526 -4.47 20.85 9.51
N PHE A 527 -4.97 20.26 8.42
CA PHE A 527 -5.19 20.96 7.14
C PHE A 527 -6.44 21.84 7.14
N GLY A 528 -7.33 21.63 8.11
CA GLY A 528 -8.57 22.39 8.27
C GLY A 528 -9.80 21.66 7.70
N PRO A 529 -11.02 22.19 7.96
CA PRO A 529 -12.25 21.46 7.67
C PRO A 529 -12.52 21.28 6.16
N GLY A 530 -12.55 20.04 5.70
CA GLY A 530 -12.75 19.68 4.28
C GLY A 530 -11.46 19.64 3.47
N CYS A 531 -10.31 19.85 4.10
CA CYS A 531 -9.00 19.73 3.48
C CYS A 531 -8.35 18.43 3.92
N TYR A 532 -7.90 17.62 2.97
CA TYR A 532 -7.33 16.31 3.25
C TYR A 532 -6.09 16.05 2.40
N GLY A 533 -5.09 15.40 2.98
CA GLY A 533 -3.87 15.02 2.30
C GLY A 533 -3.72 13.51 2.10
N GLY A 534 -2.49 13.03 2.17
CA GLY A 534 -2.14 11.61 2.14
C GLY A 534 -0.91 11.34 2.99
N GLU A 535 -0.10 10.37 2.56
CA GLU A 535 1.20 10.09 3.19
C GLU A 535 2.11 11.36 3.18
N PRO A 536 2.64 11.78 4.34
CA PRO A 536 3.74 12.74 4.39
C PRO A 536 5.06 12.09 3.98
N PHE A 537 6.02 12.85 3.45
CA PHE A 537 7.37 12.36 3.17
C PHE A 537 8.43 13.30 3.78
N PHE A 538 9.46 12.75 4.41
CA PHE A 538 10.56 13.54 4.98
C PHE A 538 11.70 13.69 3.97
N VAL A 539 12.15 14.93 3.74
CA VAL A 539 13.31 15.26 2.93
C VAL A 539 14.34 15.97 3.79
N ALA A 540 15.48 15.32 4.03
CA ALA A 540 16.59 15.92 4.77
C ALA A 540 17.14 17.16 4.05
N ARG A 541 17.52 18.19 4.80
CA ARG A 541 18.16 19.38 4.25
C ARG A 541 19.54 19.06 3.69
N GLU A 542 20.33 18.33 4.46
CA GLU A 542 21.68 17.92 4.13
C GLU A 542 21.81 16.41 4.39
N PRO A 543 21.32 15.56 3.48
CA PRO A 543 21.23 14.11 3.70
C PRO A 543 22.59 13.42 3.92
N GLU A 544 23.67 14.04 3.44
CA GLU A 544 25.03 13.52 3.58
C GLU A 544 25.78 14.11 4.80
N ASN A 545 25.14 14.98 5.58
CA ASN A 545 25.73 15.58 6.77
C ASN A 545 25.39 14.74 8.01
N PRO A 546 26.36 13.98 8.58
CA PRO A 546 26.12 13.14 9.75
C PRO A 546 25.91 13.95 11.04
N GLU A 547 26.27 15.22 11.07
CA GLU A 547 26.12 16.12 12.21
C GLU A 547 24.76 16.85 12.20
N ALA A 548 23.97 16.70 11.12
CA ALA A 548 22.64 17.27 11.07
C ALA A 548 21.72 16.57 12.08
N ASP A 549 20.89 17.36 12.77
CA ASP A 549 19.84 16.78 13.62
C ASP A 549 18.92 15.88 12.77
N GLU A 550 18.44 14.80 13.36
CA GLU A 550 17.60 13.80 12.67
C GLU A 550 16.40 14.40 11.92
N ASP A 551 15.82 15.47 12.46
CA ASP A 551 14.67 16.20 11.92
C ASP A 551 15.04 17.47 11.12
N ASP A 552 16.31 17.71 10.80
CA ASP A 552 16.72 18.84 9.95
C ASP A 552 16.34 18.61 8.49
N GLY A 553 15.18 19.13 8.13
CA GLY A 553 14.63 18.97 6.80
C GLY A 553 13.20 19.46 6.72
N TYR A 554 12.48 18.86 5.78
CA TYR A 554 11.13 19.26 5.42
C TYR A 554 10.21 18.05 5.35
N VAL A 555 8.97 18.23 5.76
CA VAL A 555 7.89 17.28 5.51
C VAL A 555 7.06 17.80 4.34
N VAL A 556 6.88 16.96 3.32
CA VAL A 556 6.12 17.30 2.12
C VAL A 556 4.91 16.40 1.95
N THR A 557 3.82 16.93 1.40
CA THR A 557 2.62 16.14 1.10
C THR A 557 1.69 16.88 0.13
N TYR A 558 0.83 16.13 -0.57
CA TYR A 558 -0.30 16.72 -1.29
C TYR A 558 -1.46 16.99 -0.34
N VAL A 559 -2.17 18.09 -0.56
CA VAL A 559 -3.43 18.42 0.11
C VAL A 559 -4.48 18.81 -0.92
N HIS A 560 -5.73 18.42 -0.70
CA HIS A 560 -6.86 18.79 -1.53
C HIS A 560 -7.95 19.41 -0.66
N ASP A 561 -8.41 20.60 -1.07
CA ASP A 561 -9.59 21.25 -0.50
C ASP A 561 -10.83 20.76 -1.27
N GLU A 562 -11.62 19.88 -0.64
CA GLU A 562 -12.83 19.32 -1.27
C GLU A 562 -13.93 20.37 -1.49
N LYS A 563 -13.88 21.54 -0.83
CA LYS A 563 -14.85 22.62 -1.01
C LYS A 563 -14.46 23.52 -2.18
N ALA A 564 -13.18 23.89 -2.27
CA ALA A 564 -12.66 24.73 -3.36
C ALA A 564 -12.40 23.92 -4.64
N GLY A 565 -12.18 22.61 -4.53
CA GLY A 565 -11.77 21.76 -5.65
C GLY A 565 -10.31 21.96 -6.07
N GLU A 566 -9.50 22.60 -5.24
CA GLU A 566 -8.09 22.91 -5.50
C GLU A 566 -7.16 21.90 -4.81
N SER A 567 -5.98 21.66 -5.40
CA SER A 567 -4.94 20.83 -4.79
C SER A 567 -3.65 21.64 -4.64
N SER A 568 -2.92 21.37 -3.56
CA SER A 568 -1.65 21.99 -3.22
C SER A 568 -0.60 20.92 -2.90
N PHE A 569 0.66 21.25 -3.11
CA PHE A 569 1.80 20.54 -2.56
C PHE A 569 2.43 21.41 -1.46
N LEU A 570 2.33 20.92 -0.22
CA LEU A 570 2.81 21.64 0.95
C LEU A 570 4.23 21.21 1.29
N VAL A 571 5.06 22.20 1.64
CA VAL A 571 6.38 22.00 2.22
C VAL A 571 6.37 22.61 3.62
N MET A 572 6.63 21.77 4.62
CA MET A 572 6.58 22.15 6.03
C MET A 572 7.96 21.98 6.69
N ASP A 573 8.36 22.94 7.53
CA ASP A 573 9.54 22.82 8.37
C ASP A 573 9.34 21.68 9.39
N ALA A 574 10.17 20.65 9.27
CA ALA A 574 10.08 19.44 10.07
C ALA A 574 10.47 19.66 11.55
N LYS A 575 11.25 20.70 11.88
CA LYS A 575 11.63 21.07 13.25
C LYS A 575 10.57 21.90 13.96
N SER A 576 9.77 22.66 13.21
CA SER A 576 8.77 23.56 13.79
C SER A 576 7.73 22.80 14.64
N PRO A 577 7.38 23.28 15.85
CA PRO A 577 6.35 22.66 16.70
C PRO A 577 4.95 22.71 16.08
N ARG A 578 4.75 23.47 15.00
CA ARG A 578 3.50 23.54 14.25
C ARG A 578 3.62 23.00 12.83
N LEU A 579 4.78 22.44 12.45
CA LEU A 579 5.12 22.08 11.06
C LEU A 579 4.84 23.26 10.12
N ASP A 580 5.45 24.43 10.39
CA ASP A 580 5.26 25.69 9.65
C ASP A 580 5.39 25.54 8.14
N ILE A 581 4.38 26.00 7.39
CA ILE A 581 4.37 25.95 5.92
C ILE A 581 5.39 26.95 5.41
N VAL A 582 6.47 26.44 4.83
CA VAL A 582 7.54 27.26 4.23
C VAL A 582 7.32 27.49 2.74
N ALA A 583 6.55 26.61 2.08
CA ALA A 583 6.06 26.79 0.74
C ALA A 583 4.70 26.10 0.54
N ASP A 584 3.80 26.77 -0.17
CA ASP A 584 2.56 26.20 -0.69
C ASP A 584 2.55 26.34 -2.21
N VAL A 585 2.54 25.20 -2.91
CA VAL A 585 2.56 25.13 -4.36
C VAL A 585 1.17 24.74 -4.84
N ARG A 586 0.45 25.69 -5.45
CA ARG A 586 -0.84 25.41 -6.11
C ARG A 586 -0.61 24.52 -7.32
N LEU A 587 -1.36 23.42 -7.37
CA LEU A 587 -1.28 22.45 -8.44
C LEU A 587 -2.27 22.81 -9.57
N PRO A 588 -1.86 22.71 -10.85
CA PRO A 588 -2.68 23.11 -12.00
C PRO A 588 -3.88 22.17 -12.25
N ARG A 589 -3.98 21.06 -11.52
CA ARG A 589 -5.08 20.09 -11.60
C ARG A 589 -5.26 19.41 -10.24
N ARG A 590 -6.49 18.94 -10.00
CA ARG A 590 -6.82 18.06 -8.88
C ARG A 590 -5.89 16.84 -8.85
N VAL A 591 -5.33 16.56 -7.68
CA VAL A 591 -4.59 15.33 -7.40
C VAL A 591 -5.45 14.46 -6.49
N PRO A 592 -5.88 13.26 -6.94
CA PRO A 592 -6.72 12.37 -6.15
C PRO A 592 -5.98 11.87 -4.90
N TYR A 593 -6.69 11.26 -3.96
CA TYR A 593 -6.04 10.53 -2.88
C TYR A 593 -5.19 9.38 -3.45
N GLY A 594 -4.10 9.04 -2.77
CA GLY A 594 -3.16 8.00 -3.21
C GLY A 594 -2.59 7.25 -2.02
N PHE A 595 -1.56 6.44 -2.30
CA PHE A 595 -0.87 5.63 -1.29
C PHE A 595 0.51 6.22 -1.04
N HIS A 596 1.57 5.47 -1.39
CA HIS A 596 2.93 5.81 -0.98
C HIS A 596 3.67 6.68 -2.00
N GLY A 597 4.55 7.53 -1.48
CA GLY A 597 5.42 8.39 -2.26
C GLY A 597 6.90 8.21 -1.95
N LEU A 598 7.72 8.75 -2.84
CA LEU A 598 9.17 8.74 -2.77
C LEU A 598 9.69 10.09 -3.25
N PHE A 599 10.66 10.66 -2.54
CA PHE A 599 11.47 11.75 -3.06
C PHE A 599 12.76 11.20 -3.67
N VAL A 600 13.01 11.47 -4.94
CA VAL A 600 14.25 11.09 -5.65
C VAL A 600 15.04 12.36 -5.93
N LYS A 601 16.27 12.43 -5.43
CA LYS A 601 17.16 13.60 -5.60
C LYS A 601 17.59 13.74 -7.06
N GLU A 602 17.90 14.96 -7.49
CA GLU A 602 18.43 15.22 -8.83
C GLU A 602 19.71 14.41 -9.11
N SER A 603 20.60 14.25 -8.13
CA SER A 603 21.81 13.43 -8.23
C SER A 603 21.52 11.95 -8.53
N ASP A 604 20.38 11.43 -8.07
CA ASP A 604 19.97 10.05 -8.29
C ASP A 604 19.19 9.91 -9.60
N LEU A 605 18.39 10.92 -9.97
CA LEU A 605 17.73 10.99 -11.27
C LEU A 605 18.74 11.02 -12.42
N ASN A 606 19.90 11.66 -12.25
CA ASN A 606 20.98 11.68 -13.23
C ASN A 606 21.64 10.30 -13.46
N LYS A 607 21.34 9.30 -12.64
CA LYS A 607 21.82 7.91 -12.80
C LYS A 607 20.85 7.02 -13.60
N LEU A 608 19.61 7.48 -13.85
CA LEU A 608 18.51 6.73 -14.48
C LEU A 608 18.53 6.69 -16.02
#